data_AF-A0AB35R7A5-F1
#
_entry.id   AF-A0AB35R7A5-F1
#
_cell.length_a   1.000
_cell.length_b   1.000
_cell.length_c   1.000
_cell.angle_alpha   90.00
_cell.angle_beta   90.00
_cell.angle_gamma   90.00
#
_symmetry.space_group_name_H-M   'P 1'
#
loop_
_entity.id
_entity.type
_entity.pdbx_description
1 polymer ?
#
loop_
_entity_poly.entity_id
_entity_poly.type
_entity_poly.pdbx_seq_one_letter_code
_entity_poly.pdbx_strand_id
1 'polypeptide(L)'
;MKLLPSRFFCYTLLLVTGWLLVSNIDVLRSQSVDLAHHYALAYRIAENFNLVNSNDPTLGEMNYYPRLSHIVAAIVGWPLHSTFLGLQVVSLLSLAAIWGAFIYMLNTLPRRVARASTLTLVLLLVVNRYVFHFDVHGGEIVGNYFYSQLVGQAVAILSMAVAVFLEVRRGRGTAYVFLIGVIALNTGVHLLPTLELLGLLGGLVLFNAYSDFLERKLGVPAAVASLLIPIVALAGVVLNPAFSSMRKISENDGTSSFLNITYPTGIATLCVLGVILSLVLLALHVKNKPMLGYPAVKYLALYGGAVSCLCLLQMVLVKYGMGSDYAVKKYVYGIVAHVFVSLSILLGFVFCRKASDDSDTSNNYSLFYALFVAVSFYVVFNASIPTLESYDLSELVRLEKKLDAIALQLPATEAGENDVVIGLEGRSRVFDYLFSISIFKTQRELALSDVLIAHSLQDYAKYSRVITSAGVKSYDTKECRIFSGAGVSVSSAQCLSERANESSYCRGRVDFSTAGLVDRIRATNP
;
A
#
# COMPACT_ATOMS: atom_id res chain seq x y z
N MET A 1 -21.25 31.62 5.55
CA MET A 1 -21.58 30.36 4.81
C MET A 1 -21.32 30.61 3.32
N LYS A 2 -20.63 29.80 2.52
CA LYS A 2 -20.15 28.40 2.60
C LYS A 2 -18.62 28.33 2.42
N LEU A 3 -17.93 27.57 3.27
CA LEU A 3 -16.48 27.30 3.20
C LEU A 3 -16.18 25.86 2.74
N LEU A 4 -17.12 25.25 2.01
CA LEU A 4 -16.79 24.03 1.27
C LEU A 4 -16.11 24.44 -0.03
N PRO A 5 -15.07 23.70 -0.47
CA PRO A 5 -14.43 23.95 -1.76
C PRO A 5 -15.46 24.01 -2.91
N SER A 6 -15.18 24.86 -3.90
CA SER A 6 -16.06 25.02 -5.05
C SER A 6 -16.07 23.77 -5.94
N ARG A 7 -17.08 23.62 -6.81
CA ARG A 7 -17.07 22.55 -7.82
C ARG A 7 -15.84 22.64 -8.72
N PHE A 8 -15.44 23.86 -9.06
CA PHE A 8 -14.24 24.12 -9.86
C PHE A 8 -12.95 23.59 -9.19
N PHE A 9 -12.83 23.73 -7.87
CA PHE A 9 -11.75 23.11 -7.09
C PHE A 9 -11.76 21.58 -7.22
N CYS A 10 -12.93 20.95 -7.06
CA CYS A 10 -13.04 19.49 -7.20
C CYS A 10 -12.67 19.01 -8.62
N TYR A 11 -13.12 19.72 -9.66
CA TYR A 11 -12.72 19.42 -11.04
C TYR A 11 -11.22 19.59 -11.25
N THR A 12 -10.60 20.60 -10.64
CA THR A 12 -9.15 20.78 -10.68
C THR A 12 -8.42 19.59 -10.08
N LEU A 13 -8.84 19.10 -8.90
CA LEU A 13 -8.26 17.91 -8.29
C LEU A 13 -8.42 16.68 -9.20
N LEU A 14 -9.59 16.47 -9.81
CA LEU A 14 -9.83 15.35 -10.71
C LEU A 14 -8.94 15.40 -11.97
N LEU A 15 -8.78 16.57 -12.58
CA LEU A 15 -7.92 16.76 -13.75
C LEU A 15 -6.45 16.46 -13.40
N VAL A 16 -5.98 16.95 -12.26
CA VAL A 16 -4.61 16.70 -11.79
C VAL A 16 -4.41 15.22 -11.44
N THR A 17 -5.40 14.55 -10.84
CA THR A 17 -5.35 13.10 -10.64
C THR A 17 -5.20 12.35 -11.97
N GLY A 18 -5.97 12.72 -13.00
CA GLY A 18 -5.85 12.15 -14.34
C GLY A 18 -4.44 12.33 -14.93
N TRP A 19 -3.89 13.54 -14.81
CA TRP A 19 -2.51 13.82 -15.24
C TRP A 19 -1.46 13.03 -14.46
N LEU A 20 -1.59 12.95 -13.13
CA LEU A 20 -0.69 12.21 -12.26
C LEU A 20 -0.69 10.71 -12.59
N LEU A 21 -1.86 10.14 -12.90
CA LEU A 21 -1.96 8.76 -13.37
C LEU A 21 -1.18 8.56 -14.66
N VAL A 22 -1.49 9.34 -15.71
CA VAL A 22 -0.83 9.18 -17.02
C VAL A 22 0.69 9.37 -16.92
N SER A 23 1.15 10.33 -16.11
CA SER A 23 2.59 10.60 -15.96
C SER A 23 3.35 9.59 -15.08
N ASN A 24 2.66 8.75 -14.31
CA ASN A 24 3.28 7.77 -13.42
C ASN A 24 2.89 6.31 -13.69
N ILE A 25 2.02 6.07 -14.68
CA ILE A 25 1.51 4.72 -14.97
C ILE A 25 2.63 3.76 -15.34
N ASP A 26 3.67 4.24 -16.03
CA ASP A 26 4.72 3.39 -16.57
C ASP A 26 5.86 3.07 -15.59
N VAL A 27 5.71 3.47 -14.32
CA VAL A 27 6.79 3.44 -13.34
C VAL A 27 6.40 2.61 -12.13
N LEU A 28 6.92 1.38 -12.04
CA LEU A 28 6.82 0.53 -10.86
C LEU A 28 8.04 0.76 -9.95
N ARG A 29 7.81 0.91 -8.64
CA ARG A 29 8.86 1.28 -7.67
C ARG A 29 9.08 0.23 -6.57
N SER A 30 8.66 -1.00 -6.82
CA SER A 30 8.82 -2.11 -5.87
C SER A 30 9.19 -3.41 -6.56
N GLN A 31 9.98 -4.21 -5.85
CA GLN A 31 10.26 -5.61 -6.12
C GLN A 31 10.17 -6.42 -4.82
N SER A 32 9.17 -6.17 -3.98
CA SER A 32 8.98 -6.97 -2.77
C SER A 32 8.31 -8.31 -3.04
N VAL A 33 8.50 -9.23 -2.10
CA VAL A 33 7.68 -10.46 -2.00
C VAL A 33 6.19 -10.12 -1.82
N ASP A 34 5.88 -9.04 -1.10
CA ASP A 34 4.51 -8.55 -0.94
C ASP A 34 3.88 -8.16 -2.29
N LEU A 35 4.63 -7.55 -3.23
CA LEU A 35 4.15 -7.30 -4.59
C LEU A 35 3.76 -8.63 -5.27
N ALA A 36 4.60 -9.66 -5.16
CA ALA A 36 4.32 -10.98 -5.74
C ALA A 36 3.05 -11.61 -5.15
N HIS A 37 2.86 -11.53 -3.84
CA HIS A 37 1.68 -12.06 -3.17
C HIS A 37 0.40 -11.27 -3.50
N HIS A 38 0.47 -9.93 -3.51
CA HIS A 38 -0.65 -9.09 -3.91
C HIS A 38 -1.04 -9.31 -5.38
N TYR A 39 -0.04 -9.48 -6.26
CA TYR A 39 -0.26 -9.83 -7.65
C TYR A 39 -0.91 -11.20 -7.82
N ALA A 40 -0.38 -12.25 -7.18
CA ALA A 40 -0.93 -13.59 -7.27
C ALA A 40 -2.40 -13.65 -6.83
N LEU A 41 -2.74 -12.98 -5.73
CA LEU A 41 -4.13 -12.89 -5.24
C LEU A 41 -5.04 -12.14 -6.24
N ALA A 42 -4.61 -10.98 -6.74
CA ALA A 42 -5.39 -10.22 -7.71
C ALA A 42 -5.55 -10.99 -9.03
N TYR A 43 -4.53 -11.72 -9.46
CA TYR A 43 -4.52 -12.50 -10.69
C TYR A 43 -5.51 -13.65 -10.60
N ARG A 44 -5.50 -14.41 -9.49
CA ARG A 44 -6.49 -15.47 -9.21
C ARG A 44 -7.92 -14.96 -9.22
N ILE A 45 -8.14 -13.76 -8.67
CA ILE A 45 -9.44 -13.10 -8.72
C ILE A 45 -9.79 -12.69 -10.17
N ALA A 46 -8.84 -12.21 -10.96
CA ALA A 46 -9.08 -11.85 -12.36
C ALA A 46 -9.44 -13.07 -13.24
N GLU A 47 -8.88 -14.25 -12.94
CA GLU A 47 -9.20 -15.49 -13.68
C GLU A 47 -10.68 -15.91 -13.53
N ASN A 48 -11.24 -15.78 -12.32
CA ASN A 48 -12.54 -16.41 -11.99
C ASN A 48 -13.58 -15.45 -11.39
N PHE A 49 -13.23 -14.18 -11.13
CA PHE A 49 -13.97 -13.19 -10.33
C PHE A 49 -14.41 -13.65 -8.94
N ASN A 50 -13.96 -14.84 -8.51
CA ASN A 50 -14.18 -15.41 -7.21
C ASN A 50 -13.01 -16.34 -6.86
N LEU A 51 -12.62 -16.40 -5.59
CA LEU A 51 -11.67 -17.41 -5.12
C LEU A 51 -12.46 -18.67 -4.77
N VAL A 52 -12.49 -19.60 -5.72
CA VAL A 52 -13.26 -20.85 -5.62
C VAL A 52 -12.72 -21.76 -4.51
N ASN A 53 -11.42 -21.72 -4.22
CA ASN A 53 -10.77 -22.53 -3.20
C ASN A 53 -10.15 -21.64 -2.12
N SER A 54 -10.49 -21.89 -0.85
CA SER A 54 -9.91 -21.17 0.30
C SER A 54 -8.53 -21.68 0.72
N ASN A 55 -8.04 -22.74 0.08
CA ASN A 55 -6.77 -23.40 0.39
C ASN A 55 -5.90 -23.54 -0.86
N ASP A 56 -5.77 -22.48 -1.67
CA ASP A 56 -4.86 -22.47 -2.81
C ASP A 56 -3.39 -22.48 -2.29
N PRO A 57 -2.59 -23.53 -2.56
CA PRO A 57 -1.22 -23.64 -2.05
C PRO A 57 -0.26 -22.60 -2.64
N THR A 58 -0.68 -21.88 -3.69
CA THR A 58 0.11 -20.79 -4.31
C THR A 58 -0.03 -19.46 -3.55
N LEU A 59 -1.11 -19.31 -2.78
CA LEU A 59 -1.45 -18.04 -2.11
C LEU A 59 -1.00 -17.97 -0.65
N GLY A 60 -0.80 -19.10 0.03
CA GLY A 60 -0.40 -19.10 1.44
C GLY A 60 -1.38 -18.30 2.32
N GLU A 61 -0.89 -17.32 3.08
CA GLU A 61 -1.74 -16.49 3.93
C GLU A 61 -2.65 -15.55 3.12
N MET A 62 -2.36 -15.32 1.83
CA MET A 62 -3.24 -14.53 0.95
C MET A 62 -4.61 -15.18 0.72
N ASN A 63 -4.77 -16.48 1.01
CA ASN A 63 -6.07 -17.17 0.97
C ASN A 63 -7.13 -16.50 1.86
N TYR A 64 -6.71 -15.96 3.01
CA TYR A 64 -7.58 -15.39 4.03
C TYR A 64 -7.46 -13.86 4.14
N TYR A 65 -6.68 -13.25 3.24
CA TYR A 65 -6.46 -11.81 3.21
C TYR A 65 -7.73 -11.06 2.75
N PRO A 66 -8.04 -9.86 3.27
CA PRO A 66 -9.15 -9.05 2.79
C PRO A 66 -9.05 -8.75 1.29
N ARG A 67 -10.11 -9.08 0.54
CA ARG A 67 -10.03 -9.21 -0.93
C ARG A 67 -10.49 -7.97 -1.71
N LEU A 68 -11.16 -7.02 -1.06
CA LEU A 68 -11.89 -5.96 -1.78
C LEU A 68 -10.95 -5.07 -2.60
N SER A 69 -9.76 -4.75 -2.09
CA SER A 69 -8.76 -3.98 -2.86
C SER A 69 -8.26 -4.74 -4.09
N HIS A 70 -8.07 -6.05 -3.98
CA HIS A 70 -7.63 -6.90 -5.09
C HIS A 70 -8.73 -7.12 -6.13
N ILE A 71 -10.00 -7.24 -5.71
CA ILE A 71 -11.15 -7.28 -6.63
C ILE A 71 -11.21 -6.00 -7.45
N VAL A 72 -11.01 -4.83 -6.81
CA VAL A 72 -10.97 -3.55 -7.54
C VAL A 72 -9.82 -3.52 -8.55
N ALA A 73 -8.62 -3.98 -8.17
CA ALA A 73 -7.50 -4.07 -9.12
C ALA A 73 -7.79 -5.03 -10.28
N ALA A 74 -8.37 -6.20 -10.02
CA ALA A 74 -8.76 -7.15 -11.05
C ALA A 74 -9.77 -6.53 -12.04
N ILE A 75 -10.80 -5.84 -11.53
CA ILE A 75 -11.79 -5.14 -12.36
C ILE A 75 -11.15 -4.02 -13.19
N VAL A 76 -10.24 -3.23 -12.60
CA VAL A 76 -9.57 -2.14 -13.32
C VAL A 76 -8.60 -2.67 -14.38
N GLY A 77 -7.91 -3.78 -14.11
CA GLY A 77 -6.97 -4.41 -15.03
C GLY A 77 -7.62 -5.24 -16.14
N TRP A 78 -8.85 -5.72 -15.92
CA TRP A 78 -9.57 -6.62 -16.82
C TRP A 78 -9.72 -6.09 -18.26
N PRO A 79 -10.13 -4.82 -18.51
CA PRO A 79 -10.27 -4.30 -19.88
C PRO A 79 -8.97 -4.27 -20.69
N LEU A 80 -7.82 -4.29 -20.01
CA LEU A 80 -6.50 -4.21 -20.63
C LEU A 80 -5.77 -5.56 -20.62
N HIS A 81 -6.44 -6.62 -20.14
CA HIS A 81 -5.87 -7.95 -19.93
C HIS A 81 -4.53 -7.89 -19.17
N SER A 82 -4.50 -7.12 -18.08
CA SER A 82 -3.31 -6.99 -17.24
C SER A 82 -3.70 -6.70 -15.80
N THR A 83 -3.54 -7.71 -14.94
CA THR A 83 -3.75 -7.57 -13.50
C THR A 83 -2.72 -6.61 -12.92
N PHE A 84 -1.49 -6.66 -13.45
CA PHE A 84 -0.38 -5.84 -13.00
C PHE A 84 -0.68 -4.35 -13.18
N LEU A 85 -1.22 -3.98 -14.34
CA LEU A 85 -1.66 -2.62 -14.62
C LEU A 85 -2.83 -2.20 -13.73
N GLY A 86 -3.76 -3.11 -13.45
CA GLY A 86 -4.85 -2.88 -12.49
C GLY A 86 -4.35 -2.48 -11.10
N LEU A 87 -3.38 -3.22 -10.56
CA LEU A 87 -2.73 -2.90 -9.29
C LEU A 87 -2.04 -1.54 -9.30
N GLN A 88 -1.31 -1.22 -10.37
CA GLN A 88 -0.65 0.08 -10.49
C GLN A 88 -1.66 1.24 -10.50
N VAL A 89 -2.69 1.15 -11.34
CA VAL A 89 -3.69 2.21 -11.47
C VAL A 89 -4.40 2.46 -10.15
N VAL A 90 -4.82 1.38 -9.45
CA VAL A 90 -5.47 1.51 -8.14
C VAL A 90 -4.53 2.07 -7.07
N SER A 91 -3.24 1.70 -7.10
CA SER A 91 -2.23 2.26 -6.20
C SER A 91 -2.05 3.77 -6.39
N LEU A 92 -1.88 4.21 -7.63
CA LEU A 92 -1.72 5.63 -7.96
C LEU A 92 -2.98 6.43 -7.65
N LEU A 93 -4.17 5.87 -7.94
CA LEU A 93 -5.45 6.47 -7.56
C LEU A 93 -5.58 6.62 -6.04
N SER A 94 -5.16 5.62 -5.29
CA SER A 94 -5.21 5.61 -3.83
C SER A 94 -4.30 6.70 -3.26
N LEU A 95 -3.08 6.81 -3.76
CA LEU A 95 -2.15 7.87 -3.35
C LEU A 95 -2.69 9.28 -3.68
N ALA A 96 -3.24 9.45 -4.89
CA ALA A 96 -3.87 10.70 -5.31
C ALA A 96 -5.08 11.03 -4.42
N ALA A 97 -5.88 10.04 -4.03
CA ALA A 97 -7.03 10.22 -3.15
C ALA A 97 -6.61 10.65 -1.74
N ILE A 98 -5.55 10.07 -1.15
CA ILE A 98 -5.02 10.45 0.17
C ILE A 98 -4.63 11.94 0.17
N TRP A 99 -3.71 12.33 -0.72
CA TRP A 99 -3.18 13.69 -0.74
C TRP A 99 -4.20 14.71 -1.23
N GLY A 100 -5.05 14.32 -2.19
CA GLY A 100 -6.18 15.14 -2.64
C GLY A 100 -7.20 15.39 -1.52
N ALA A 101 -7.47 14.39 -0.67
CA ALA A 101 -8.36 14.53 0.48
C ALA A 101 -7.76 15.41 1.59
N PHE A 102 -6.44 15.32 1.86
CA PHE A 102 -5.77 16.25 2.77
C PHE A 102 -5.84 17.69 2.26
N ILE A 103 -5.51 17.92 0.97
CA ILE A 103 -5.63 19.24 0.36
C ILE A 103 -7.07 19.73 0.40
N TYR A 104 -8.06 18.88 0.11
CA TYR A 104 -9.47 19.22 0.24
C TYR A 104 -9.81 19.68 1.66
N MET A 105 -9.43 18.92 2.69
CA MET A 105 -9.70 19.25 4.09
C MET A 105 -9.02 20.55 4.53
N LEU A 106 -7.75 20.76 4.15
CA LEU A 106 -7.04 22.03 4.42
C LEU A 106 -7.75 23.22 3.77
N ASN A 107 -8.34 23.03 2.58
CA ASN A 107 -9.09 24.07 1.88
C ASN A 107 -10.54 24.24 2.36
N THR A 108 -10.94 23.56 3.44
CA THR A 108 -12.15 23.91 4.22
C THR A 108 -11.89 24.96 5.31
N LEU A 109 -10.61 25.24 5.60
CA LEU A 109 -10.20 26.28 6.55
C LEU A 109 -10.42 27.69 5.97
N PRO A 110 -10.38 28.75 6.78
CA PRO A 110 -10.38 30.13 6.27
C PRO A 110 -9.25 30.32 5.26
N ARG A 111 -9.52 30.99 4.15
CA ARG A 111 -8.66 30.99 2.96
C ARG A 111 -7.19 31.34 3.19
N ARG A 112 -6.90 32.27 4.12
CA ARG A 112 -5.54 32.65 4.46
C ARG A 112 -4.82 31.47 5.13
N VAL A 113 -5.45 30.87 6.13
CA VAL A 113 -4.96 29.66 6.81
C VAL A 113 -4.87 28.51 5.82
N ALA A 114 -5.89 28.25 5.00
CA ALA A 114 -5.88 27.20 3.98
C ALA A 114 -4.68 27.30 3.02
N ARG A 115 -4.42 28.50 2.47
CA ARG A 115 -3.28 28.76 1.59
C ARG A 115 -1.96 28.60 2.32
N ALA A 116 -1.82 29.18 3.51
CA ALA A 116 -0.61 29.10 4.31
C ALA A 116 -0.29 27.65 4.72
N SER A 117 -1.29 26.88 5.18
CA SER A 117 -1.13 25.48 5.55
C SER A 117 -0.83 24.60 4.34
N THR A 118 -1.50 24.81 3.20
CA THR A 118 -1.22 24.06 1.97
C THR A 118 0.20 24.34 1.48
N LEU A 119 0.63 25.61 1.45
CA LEU A 119 1.99 25.97 1.07
C LEU A 119 3.02 25.39 2.05
N THR A 120 2.74 25.44 3.35
CA THR A 120 3.61 24.84 4.36
C THR A 120 3.71 23.32 4.19
N LEU A 121 2.61 22.64 3.87
CA LEU A 121 2.62 21.20 3.59
C LEU A 121 3.50 20.88 2.38
N VAL A 122 3.36 21.64 1.28
CA VAL A 122 4.21 21.53 0.10
C VAL A 122 5.68 21.67 0.48
N LEU A 123 6.04 22.73 1.23
CA LEU A 123 7.42 22.98 1.64
C LEU A 123 7.96 21.86 2.56
N LEU A 124 7.19 21.42 3.54
CA LEU A 124 7.58 20.33 4.44
C LEU A 124 7.86 19.04 3.66
N LEU A 125 7.00 18.66 2.71
CA LEU A 125 7.19 17.45 1.91
C LEU A 125 8.36 17.58 0.93
N VAL A 126 8.56 18.75 0.33
CA VAL A 126 9.73 19.01 -0.54
C VAL A 126 11.03 18.91 0.27
N VAL A 127 11.09 19.56 1.44
CA VAL A 127 12.26 19.46 2.33
C VAL A 127 12.45 18.01 2.79
N ASN A 128 11.38 17.29 3.12
CA ASN A 128 11.48 15.88 3.46
C ASN A 128 12.06 15.04 2.32
N ARG A 129 11.61 15.25 1.09
CA ARG A 129 12.13 14.52 -0.07
C ARG A 129 13.63 14.70 -0.28
N TYR A 130 14.17 15.90 -0.02
CA TYR A 130 15.57 16.22 -0.32
C TYR A 130 16.51 16.19 0.90
N VAL A 131 15.98 16.20 2.12
CA VAL A 131 16.77 16.36 3.35
C VAL A 131 16.49 15.24 4.35
N PHE A 132 15.23 15.02 4.71
CA PHE A 132 14.90 14.16 5.86
C PHE A 132 14.53 12.72 5.50
N HIS A 133 14.08 12.46 4.27
CA HIS A 133 13.71 11.14 3.77
C HIS A 133 12.82 10.31 4.72
N PHE A 134 11.89 10.94 5.45
CA PHE A 134 10.89 10.22 6.21
C PHE A 134 9.82 9.66 5.27
N ASP A 135 9.46 8.40 5.48
CA ASP A 135 8.40 7.77 4.70
C ASP A 135 7.01 8.27 5.15
N VAL A 136 6.29 8.86 4.20
CA VAL A 136 4.90 9.28 4.31
C VAL A 136 4.02 8.37 3.44
N HIS A 137 2.70 8.57 3.45
CA HIS A 137 1.83 7.91 2.47
C HIS A 137 2.33 8.11 1.03
N GLY A 138 2.58 7.01 0.33
CA GLY A 138 3.32 6.93 -0.92
C GLY A 138 4.53 6.00 -0.81
N GLY A 139 5.19 5.99 0.36
CA GLY A 139 6.28 5.05 0.65
C GLY A 139 5.81 3.60 0.70
N GLU A 140 4.52 3.33 0.97
CA GLU A 140 3.97 1.96 1.00
C GLU A 140 4.19 1.20 -0.30
N ILE A 141 4.13 1.88 -1.45
CA ILE A 141 4.30 1.26 -2.78
C ILE A 141 5.74 1.30 -3.29
N VAL A 142 6.66 1.78 -2.45
CA VAL A 142 8.08 1.81 -2.75
C VAL A 142 8.81 0.81 -1.85
N GLY A 143 9.58 -0.08 -2.45
CA GLY A 143 10.29 -1.13 -1.70
C GLY A 143 9.41 -2.27 -1.21
N ASN A 144 8.49 -2.03 -0.26
CA ASN A 144 7.70 -3.10 0.39
C ASN A 144 6.34 -3.40 -0.27
N TYR A 145 5.72 -2.48 -1.01
CA TYR A 145 4.43 -2.70 -1.69
C TYR A 145 3.25 -3.10 -0.77
N PHE A 146 2.96 -2.32 0.27
CA PHE A 146 1.76 -2.47 1.12
C PHE A 146 0.49 -1.99 0.39
N TYR A 147 0.17 -2.65 -0.72
CA TYR A 147 -0.89 -2.29 -1.66
C TYR A 147 -2.24 -2.09 -0.98
N SER A 148 -2.75 -3.14 -0.34
CA SER A 148 -4.07 -3.14 0.31
C SER A 148 -4.13 -2.14 1.47
N GLN A 149 -3.02 -1.94 2.20
CA GLN A 149 -2.91 -0.91 3.23
C GLN A 149 -3.06 0.48 2.62
N LEU A 150 -2.36 0.79 1.53
CA LEU A 150 -2.47 2.08 0.84
C LEU A 150 -3.91 2.33 0.36
N VAL A 151 -4.56 1.32 -0.24
CA VAL A 151 -5.97 1.42 -0.66
C VAL A 151 -6.89 1.65 0.54
N GLY A 152 -6.68 0.93 1.64
CA GLY A 152 -7.44 1.12 2.88
C GLY A 152 -7.24 2.49 3.51
N GLN A 153 -6.02 3.04 3.42
CA GLN A 153 -5.72 4.40 3.86
C GLN A 153 -6.41 5.44 2.97
N ALA A 154 -6.44 5.23 1.65
CA ALA A 154 -7.16 6.09 0.73
C ALA A 154 -8.66 6.12 1.05
N VAL A 155 -9.28 4.96 1.30
CA VAL A 155 -10.67 4.87 1.76
C VAL A 155 -10.85 5.63 3.08
N ALA A 156 -9.94 5.46 4.03
CA ALA A 156 -10.00 6.13 5.32
C ALA A 156 -9.95 7.66 5.19
N ILE A 157 -8.91 8.22 4.57
CA ILE A 157 -8.72 9.67 4.47
C ILE A 157 -9.79 10.31 3.56
N LEU A 158 -10.18 9.67 2.46
CA LEU A 158 -11.25 10.16 1.59
C LEU A 158 -12.60 10.16 2.32
N SER A 159 -12.92 9.10 3.06
CA SER A 159 -14.14 9.05 3.85
C SER A 159 -14.15 10.12 4.95
N MET A 160 -12.98 10.44 5.52
CA MET A 160 -12.84 11.52 6.48
C MET A 160 -13.19 12.88 5.85
N ALA A 161 -12.72 13.16 4.64
CA ALA A 161 -13.08 14.36 3.88
C ALA A 161 -14.59 14.42 3.57
N VAL A 162 -15.20 13.29 3.20
CA VAL A 162 -16.66 13.19 2.97
C VAL A 162 -17.44 13.38 4.28
N ALA A 163 -16.99 12.81 5.39
CA ALA A 163 -17.62 12.96 6.70
C ALA A 163 -17.58 14.42 7.18
N VAL A 164 -16.46 15.14 6.96
CA VAL A 164 -16.38 16.59 7.17
C VAL A 164 -17.42 17.34 6.34
N PHE A 165 -17.56 17.02 5.06
CA PHE A 165 -18.58 17.61 4.18
C PHE A 165 -20.02 17.33 4.69
N LEU A 166 -20.29 16.08 5.08
CA LEU A 166 -21.60 15.66 5.58
C LEU A 166 -21.92 16.32 6.92
N GLU A 167 -20.98 16.44 7.84
CA GLU A 167 -21.18 17.11 9.12
C GLU A 167 -21.57 18.58 8.91
N VAL A 168 -20.88 19.27 7.99
CA VAL A 168 -21.18 20.68 7.65
C VAL A 168 -22.56 20.84 7.01
N ARG A 169 -23.02 19.87 6.21
CA ARG A 169 -24.27 19.97 5.43
C ARG A 169 -25.50 19.38 6.10
N ARG A 170 -25.33 18.30 6.86
CA ARG A 170 -26.40 17.43 7.37
C ARG A 170 -26.21 17.07 8.86
N GLY A 171 -25.20 17.62 9.52
CA GLY A 171 -24.94 17.41 10.95
C GLY A 171 -24.16 16.14 11.29
N ARG A 172 -23.78 16.03 12.57
CA ARG A 172 -22.87 15.00 13.10
C ARG A 172 -23.40 13.57 12.92
N GLY A 173 -24.69 13.35 13.17
CA GLY A 173 -25.30 12.01 13.08
C GLY A 173 -25.17 11.39 11.68
N THR A 174 -25.38 12.18 10.63
CA THR A 174 -25.21 11.72 9.24
C THR A 174 -23.76 11.31 8.96
N ALA A 175 -22.79 12.07 9.46
CA ALA A 175 -21.37 11.74 9.32
C ALA A 175 -21.02 10.43 10.04
N TYR A 176 -21.58 10.19 11.24
CA TYR A 176 -21.36 8.94 11.99
C TYR A 176 -21.92 7.72 11.28
N VAL A 177 -23.17 7.78 10.80
CA VAL A 177 -23.78 6.67 10.06
C VAL A 177 -22.96 6.34 8.81
N PHE A 178 -22.49 7.38 8.10
CA PHE A 178 -21.60 7.20 6.96
C PHE A 178 -20.27 6.52 7.36
N LEU A 179 -19.61 7.00 8.42
CA LEU A 179 -18.34 6.42 8.90
C LEU A 179 -18.50 4.96 9.32
N ILE A 180 -19.60 4.60 10.00
CA ILE A 180 -19.89 3.20 10.38
C ILE A 180 -19.98 2.31 9.12
N GLY A 181 -20.70 2.77 8.09
CA GLY A 181 -20.79 2.04 6.82
C GLY A 181 -19.44 1.88 6.13
N VAL A 182 -18.62 2.93 6.14
CA VAL A 182 -17.27 2.87 5.56
C VAL A 182 -16.34 1.95 6.37
N ILE A 183 -16.40 1.96 7.71
CA ILE A 183 -15.61 1.06 8.56
C ILE A 183 -15.93 -0.41 8.22
N ALA A 184 -17.21 -0.74 8.06
CA ALA A 184 -17.62 -2.09 7.66
C ALA A 184 -17.06 -2.47 6.28
N LEU A 185 -17.13 -1.55 5.30
CA LEU A 185 -16.57 -1.77 3.96
C LEU A 185 -15.04 -1.89 3.98
N ASN A 186 -14.35 -1.03 4.73
CA ASN A 186 -12.89 -0.97 4.78
C ASN A 186 -12.30 -2.21 5.46
N THR A 187 -13.08 -2.89 6.31
CA THR A 187 -12.70 -4.21 6.87
C THR A 187 -12.41 -5.24 5.76
N GLY A 188 -13.13 -5.14 4.63
CA GLY A 188 -12.89 -5.96 3.44
C GLY A 188 -11.68 -5.52 2.60
N VAL A 189 -11.12 -4.33 2.85
CA VAL A 189 -9.97 -3.76 2.14
C VAL A 189 -8.67 -4.00 2.92
N HIS A 190 -8.62 -3.54 4.18
CA HIS A 190 -7.48 -3.72 5.08
C HIS A 190 -7.87 -3.40 6.54
N LEU A 191 -7.33 -4.17 7.50
CA LEU A 191 -7.68 -4.03 8.91
C LEU A 191 -7.07 -2.78 9.59
N LEU A 192 -5.79 -2.47 9.34
CA LEU A 192 -5.11 -1.36 10.02
C LEU A 192 -5.82 0.00 9.82
N PRO A 193 -6.12 0.48 8.60
CA PRO A 193 -6.87 1.73 8.40
C PRO A 193 -8.31 1.65 8.92
N THR A 194 -8.90 0.45 9.01
CA THR A 194 -10.22 0.24 9.62
C THR A 194 -10.19 0.53 11.13
N LEU A 195 -9.16 0.05 11.83
CA LEU A 195 -8.98 0.32 13.27
C LEU A 195 -8.71 1.81 13.51
N GLU A 196 -7.97 2.48 12.63
CA GLU A 196 -7.74 3.92 12.70
C GLU A 196 -9.05 4.71 12.53
N LEU A 197 -9.91 4.36 11.57
CA LEU A 197 -11.24 4.95 11.41
C LEU A 197 -12.14 4.70 12.62
N LEU A 198 -12.06 3.52 13.23
CA LEU A 198 -12.79 3.19 14.43
C LEU A 198 -12.32 4.04 15.64
N GLY A 199 -11.01 4.21 15.78
CA GLY A 199 -10.41 5.10 16.78
C GLY A 199 -10.83 6.56 16.55
N LEU A 200 -10.85 7.02 15.29
CA LEU A 200 -11.39 8.33 14.91
C LEU A 200 -12.88 8.47 15.31
N LEU A 201 -13.73 7.49 14.99
CA LEU A 201 -15.15 7.51 15.33
C LEU A 201 -15.35 7.58 16.86
N GLY A 202 -14.63 6.74 17.62
CA GLY A 202 -14.64 6.78 19.08
C GLY A 202 -14.20 8.15 19.62
N GLY A 203 -13.11 8.70 19.08
CA GLY A 203 -12.63 10.03 19.41
C GLY A 203 -13.64 11.14 19.10
N LEU A 204 -14.35 11.06 17.97
CA LEU A 204 -15.37 12.03 17.58
C LEU A 204 -16.57 12.00 18.53
N VAL A 205 -17.05 10.80 18.85
CA VAL A 205 -18.15 10.60 19.79
C VAL A 205 -17.79 11.14 21.16
N LEU A 206 -16.62 10.76 21.71
CA LEU A 206 -16.13 11.23 22.99
C LEU A 206 -15.95 12.75 23.03
N PHE A 207 -15.28 13.32 22.02
CA PHE A 207 -15.02 14.75 21.97
C PHE A 207 -16.31 15.57 21.85
N ASN A 208 -17.26 15.13 21.03
CA ASN A 208 -18.54 15.82 20.87
C ASN A 208 -19.42 15.65 22.12
N ALA A 209 -19.46 14.47 22.75
CA ALA A 209 -20.18 14.26 24.01
C ALA A 209 -19.60 15.13 25.14
N TYR A 210 -18.27 15.22 25.25
CA TYR A 210 -17.59 16.11 26.18
C TYR A 210 -17.94 17.59 25.93
N SER A 211 -17.90 18.02 24.67
CA SER A 211 -18.24 19.39 24.29
C SER A 211 -19.72 19.72 24.60
N ASP A 212 -20.64 18.81 24.28
CA ASP A 212 -22.07 19.00 24.52
C ASP A 212 -22.40 18.95 26.03
N PHE A 213 -21.66 18.14 26.81
CA PHE A 213 -21.74 18.11 28.27
C PHE A 213 -21.28 19.44 28.90
N LEU A 214 -20.14 19.98 28.45
CA LEU A 214 -19.65 21.29 28.90
C LEU A 214 -20.66 22.41 28.58
N GLU A 215 -21.31 22.34 27.43
CA GLU A 215 -22.36 23.28 27.01
C GLU A 215 -23.73 22.99 27.68
N ARG A 216 -23.81 22.01 28.61
CA ARG A 216 -25.04 21.56 29.29
C ARG A 216 -26.18 21.13 28.36
N LYS A 217 -25.85 20.71 27.13
CA LYS A 217 -26.79 20.24 26.11
C LYS A 217 -27.09 18.75 26.21
N LEU A 218 -26.28 18.00 26.94
CA LEU A 218 -26.36 16.55 27.04
C LEU A 218 -26.37 16.10 28.50
N GLY A 219 -27.32 15.22 28.86
CA GLY A 219 -27.33 14.55 30.16
C GLY A 219 -26.34 13.38 30.21
N VAL A 220 -25.91 12.99 31.42
CA VAL A 220 -24.99 11.85 31.65
C VAL A 220 -25.46 10.55 30.97
N PRO A 221 -26.75 10.16 31.01
CA PRO A 221 -27.20 8.92 30.36
C PRO A 221 -27.03 8.96 28.84
N ALA A 222 -27.24 10.11 28.21
CA ALA A 222 -27.07 10.28 26.77
C ALA A 222 -25.57 10.29 26.37
N ALA A 223 -24.70 10.82 27.23
CA ALA A 223 -23.25 10.70 27.05
C ALA A 223 -22.80 9.24 27.10
N VAL A 224 -23.28 8.46 28.08
CA VAL A 224 -22.98 7.03 28.20
C VAL A 224 -23.54 6.25 27.00
N ALA A 225 -24.78 6.51 26.58
CA ALA A 225 -25.39 5.85 25.43
C ALA A 225 -24.59 6.09 24.13
N SER A 226 -23.96 7.26 23.98
CA SER A 226 -23.13 7.55 22.81
C SER A 226 -21.93 6.61 22.68
N LEU A 227 -21.39 6.09 23.80
CA LEU A 227 -20.28 5.13 23.82
C LEU A 227 -20.66 3.77 23.23
N LEU A 228 -21.95 3.43 23.16
CA LEU A 228 -22.39 2.19 22.54
C LEU A 228 -22.06 2.16 21.04
N ILE A 229 -22.01 3.32 20.37
CA ILE A 229 -21.70 3.41 18.94
C ILE A 229 -20.31 2.83 18.60
N PRO A 230 -19.19 3.33 19.16
CA PRO A 230 -17.88 2.78 18.88
C PRO A 230 -17.72 1.34 19.42
N ILE A 231 -18.39 0.97 20.51
CA ILE A 231 -18.34 -0.41 21.06
C ILE A 231 -18.99 -1.40 20.09
N VAL A 232 -20.16 -1.09 19.55
CA VAL A 232 -20.85 -1.95 18.57
C VAL A 232 -20.05 -2.03 17.27
N ALA A 233 -19.48 -0.91 16.81
CA ALA A 233 -18.61 -0.91 15.63
C ALA A 233 -17.35 -1.76 15.86
N LEU A 234 -16.72 -1.69 17.04
CA LEU A 234 -15.60 -2.53 17.43
C LEU A 234 -15.98 -4.02 17.43
N ALA A 235 -17.12 -4.36 18.03
CA ALA A 235 -17.62 -5.73 18.03
C ALA A 235 -17.82 -6.24 16.60
N GLY A 236 -18.39 -5.42 15.71
CA GLY A 236 -18.56 -5.77 14.29
C GLY A 236 -17.22 -6.06 13.57
N VAL A 237 -16.17 -5.27 13.86
CA VAL A 237 -14.83 -5.52 13.31
C VAL A 237 -14.22 -6.80 13.87
N VAL A 238 -14.27 -7.00 15.19
CA VAL A 238 -13.66 -8.18 15.85
C VAL A 238 -14.35 -9.48 15.46
N LEU A 239 -15.67 -9.46 15.26
CA LEU A 239 -16.45 -10.62 14.83
C LEU A 239 -16.26 -10.94 13.32
N ASN A 240 -15.63 -10.05 12.55
CA ASN A 240 -15.37 -10.29 11.15
C ASN A 240 -14.22 -11.32 10.97
N PRO A 241 -14.38 -12.38 10.16
CA PRO A 241 -13.33 -13.38 9.92
C PRO A 241 -11.99 -12.79 9.40
N ALA A 242 -12.06 -11.66 8.70
CA ALA A 242 -10.88 -10.93 8.23
C ALA A 242 -10.00 -10.45 9.39
N PHE A 243 -10.59 -10.16 10.55
CA PHE A 243 -9.85 -9.74 11.75
C PHE A 243 -8.91 -10.83 12.26
N SER A 244 -9.45 -12.05 12.44
CA SER A 244 -8.66 -13.21 12.89
C SER A 244 -7.53 -13.53 11.93
N SER A 245 -7.80 -13.45 10.62
CA SER A 245 -6.83 -13.72 9.57
C SER A 245 -5.70 -12.67 9.56
N MET A 246 -6.05 -11.39 9.60
CA MET A 246 -5.06 -10.31 9.64
C MET A 246 -4.26 -10.29 10.95
N ARG A 247 -4.86 -10.69 12.07
CA ARG A 247 -4.14 -10.86 13.34
C ARG A 247 -3.03 -11.91 13.18
N LYS A 248 -3.33 -13.08 12.63
CA LYS A 248 -2.31 -14.13 12.38
C LYS A 248 -1.22 -13.64 11.43
N ILE A 249 -1.60 -12.95 10.35
CA ILE A 249 -0.63 -12.38 9.39
C ILE A 249 0.25 -11.32 10.06
N SER A 250 -0.29 -10.56 11.02
CA SER A 250 0.49 -9.57 11.76
C SER A 250 1.52 -10.16 12.73
N GLU A 251 1.43 -11.46 13.04
CA GLU A 251 2.43 -12.17 13.86
C GLU A 251 3.67 -12.54 13.04
N ASN A 252 3.56 -12.57 11.70
CA ASN A 252 4.72 -12.77 10.83
C ASN A 252 5.61 -11.53 10.84
N ASP A 253 6.91 -11.74 11.01
CA ASP A 253 7.90 -10.66 11.00
C ASP A 253 8.51 -10.52 9.60
N GLY A 254 8.16 -9.41 8.93
CA GLY A 254 8.75 -9.00 7.67
C GLY A 254 9.87 -7.99 7.88
N THR A 255 10.68 -7.73 6.85
CA THR A 255 11.70 -6.69 6.90
C THR A 255 11.12 -5.36 6.43
N SER A 256 11.03 -4.37 7.31
CA SER A 256 10.85 -2.96 6.93
C SER A 256 11.89 -2.13 7.68
N SER A 257 12.64 -1.32 6.93
CA SER A 257 13.69 -0.43 7.44
C SER A 257 13.40 0.98 6.99
N PHE A 258 13.51 1.93 7.92
CA PHE A 258 13.40 3.35 7.65
C PHE A 258 14.77 3.99 7.79
N LEU A 259 15.13 4.90 6.89
CA LEU A 259 16.46 5.53 6.89
C LEU A 259 16.72 6.32 8.18
N ASN A 260 15.73 7.11 8.62
CA ASN A 260 15.89 8.08 9.70
C ASN A 260 14.96 7.82 10.91
N ILE A 261 14.38 6.63 11.01
CA ILE A 261 13.49 6.25 12.12
C ILE A 261 13.97 4.93 12.71
N THR A 262 14.51 4.99 13.93
CA THR A 262 14.93 3.80 14.67
C THR A 262 13.73 3.12 15.34
N TYR A 263 13.78 1.79 15.44
CA TYR A 263 12.84 1.00 16.23
C TYR A 263 13.56 0.42 17.46
N PRO A 264 12.96 0.45 18.67
CA PRO A 264 11.62 0.95 18.99
C PRO A 264 11.52 2.45 19.31
N THR A 265 12.63 3.10 19.63
CA THR A 265 12.64 4.44 20.26
C THR A 265 12.19 5.57 19.33
N GLY A 266 12.62 5.57 18.06
CA GLY A 266 12.21 6.56 17.07
C GLY A 266 10.71 6.51 16.80
N ILE A 267 10.14 5.31 16.62
CA ILE A 267 8.69 5.14 16.43
C ILE A 267 7.92 5.61 17.68
N ALA A 268 8.32 5.22 18.89
CA ALA A 268 7.66 5.68 20.12
C ALA A 268 7.67 7.22 20.23
N THR A 269 8.79 7.85 19.87
CA THR A 269 8.94 9.32 19.88
C THR A 269 7.96 9.97 18.89
N LEU A 270 7.84 9.41 17.68
CA LEU A 270 6.87 9.88 16.68
C LEU A 270 5.42 9.73 17.15
N CYS A 271 5.08 8.63 17.83
CA CYS A 271 3.74 8.46 18.39
C CYS A 271 3.43 9.52 19.46
N VAL A 272 4.37 9.76 20.39
CA VAL A 272 4.19 10.79 21.44
C VAL A 272 4.04 12.17 20.80
N LEU A 273 4.86 12.50 19.80
CA LEU A 273 4.75 13.75 19.06
C LEU A 273 3.38 13.86 18.35
N GLY A 274 2.92 12.79 17.71
CA GLY A 274 1.60 12.73 17.07
C GLY A 274 0.47 13.01 18.06
N VAL A 275 0.48 12.35 19.23
CA VAL A 275 -0.50 12.61 20.30
C VAL A 275 -0.47 14.07 20.76
N ILE A 276 0.72 14.64 20.99
CA ILE A 276 0.87 16.04 21.40
C ILE A 276 0.28 16.98 20.34
N LEU A 277 0.62 16.80 19.06
CA LEU A 277 0.11 17.63 17.97
C LEU A 277 -1.41 17.53 17.84
N SER A 278 -1.98 16.32 17.97
CA SER A 278 -3.42 16.10 18.02
C SER A 278 -4.09 16.87 19.17
N LEU A 279 -3.54 16.80 20.38
CA LEU A 279 -4.09 17.52 21.54
C LEU A 279 -4.00 19.04 21.35
N VAL A 280 -2.90 19.55 20.81
CA VAL A 280 -2.72 20.98 20.49
C VAL A 280 -3.75 21.44 19.46
N LEU A 281 -3.95 20.68 18.39
CA LEU A 281 -4.95 21.00 17.36
C LEU A 281 -6.39 20.98 17.92
N LEU A 282 -6.73 20.00 18.77
CA LEU A 282 -8.03 19.97 19.45
C LEU A 282 -8.22 21.18 20.38
N ALA A 283 -7.20 21.53 21.16
CA ALA A 283 -7.25 22.71 22.03
C ALA A 283 -7.42 24.00 21.21
N LEU A 284 -6.72 24.14 20.09
CA LEU A 284 -6.86 25.27 19.19
C LEU A 284 -8.22 25.32 18.50
N HIS A 285 -8.79 24.17 18.13
CA HIS A 285 -10.13 24.05 17.57
C HIS A 285 -11.19 24.59 18.55
N VAL A 286 -11.08 24.24 19.84
CA VAL A 286 -11.99 24.73 20.88
C VAL A 286 -11.79 26.21 21.15
N LYS A 287 -10.54 26.68 21.29
CA LYS A 287 -10.22 28.07 21.68
C LYS A 287 -10.40 29.09 20.55
N ASN A 288 -10.17 28.70 19.30
CA ASN A 288 -10.16 29.60 18.15
C ASN A 288 -11.26 29.26 17.14
N LYS A 289 -12.51 29.15 17.62
CA LYS A 289 -13.69 28.85 16.78
C LYS A 289 -13.76 29.62 15.45
N PRO A 290 -13.49 30.95 15.35
CA PRO A 290 -13.59 31.66 14.08
C PRO A 290 -12.54 31.24 13.03
N MET A 291 -11.32 30.84 13.47
CA MET A 291 -10.22 30.50 12.57
C MET A 291 -10.06 28.99 12.34
N LEU A 292 -10.24 28.19 13.39
CA LEU A 292 -9.97 26.75 13.41
C LEU A 292 -11.14 25.91 13.93
N GLY A 293 -12.30 26.52 14.20
CA GLY A 293 -13.53 25.82 14.61
C GLY A 293 -14.17 24.94 13.53
N TYR A 294 -13.46 24.69 12.42
CA TYR A 294 -13.93 23.87 11.31
C TYR A 294 -13.81 22.38 11.64
N PRO A 295 -14.76 21.55 11.20
CA PRO A 295 -14.71 20.11 11.48
C PRO A 295 -13.41 19.45 10.99
N ALA A 296 -12.80 19.90 9.88
CA ALA A 296 -11.56 19.31 9.38
C ALA A 296 -10.43 19.24 10.42
N VAL A 297 -10.22 20.28 11.22
CA VAL A 297 -9.17 20.29 12.27
C VAL A 297 -9.44 19.23 13.32
N LYS A 298 -10.70 19.12 13.76
CA LYS A 298 -11.15 18.11 14.72
C LYS A 298 -10.92 16.69 14.18
N TYR A 299 -11.31 16.42 12.93
CA TYR A 299 -11.15 15.09 12.33
C TYR A 299 -9.67 14.72 12.16
N LEU A 300 -8.85 15.63 11.62
CA LEU A 300 -7.41 15.41 11.45
C LEU A 300 -6.70 15.16 12.78
N ALA A 301 -7.06 15.92 13.82
CA ALA A 301 -6.49 15.76 15.14
C ALA A 301 -6.86 14.42 15.77
N LEU A 302 -8.14 14.03 15.73
CA LEU A 302 -8.61 12.77 16.29
C LEU A 302 -8.09 11.56 15.51
N TYR A 303 -8.00 11.64 14.19
CA TYR A 303 -7.43 10.59 13.35
C TYR A 303 -5.95 10.38 13.70
N GLY A 304 -5.13 11.44 13.71
CA GLY A 304 -3.73 11.31 14.10
C GLY A 304 -3.49 10.80 15.52
N GLY A 305 -4.37 11.20 16.44
CA GLY A 305 -4.34 10.71 17.82
C GLY A 305 -4.67 9.22 17.87
N ALA A 306 -5.67 8.78 17.10
CA ALA A 306 -6.03 7.37 16.97
C ALA A 306 -4.88 6.55 16.38
N VAL A 307 -4.28 6.96 15.26
CA VAL A 307 -3.14 6.29 14.63
C VAL A 307 -1.97 6.16 15.62
N SER A 308 -1.62 7.24 16.30
CA SER A 308 -0.50 7.27 17.25
C SER A 308 -0.74 6.40 18.49
N CYS A 309 -1.94 6.46 19.07
CA CYS A 309 -2.32 5.63 20.22
C CYS A 309 -2.42 4.14 19.85
N LEU A 310 -2.94 3.81 18.66
CA LEU A 310 -2.99 2.44 18.16
C LEU A 310 -1.59 1.88 17.91
N CYS A 311 -0.66 2.69 17.40
CA CYS A 311 0.74 2.28 17.25
C CYS A 311 1.40 1.99 18.62
N LEU A 312 1.20 2.87 19.62
CA LEU A 312 1.68 2.61 20.98
C LEU A 312 1.06 1.35 21.59
N LEU A 313 -0.23 1.13 21.37
CA LEU A 313 -0.91 -0.09 21.78
C LEU A 313 -0.28 -1.31 21.10
N GLN A 314 -0.02 -1.26 19.79
CA GLN A 314 0.63 -2.33 19.06
C GLN A 314 2.03 -2.62 19.62
N MET A 315 2.81 -1.59 19.97
CA MET A 315 4.12 -1.78 20.63
C MET A 315 4.00 -2.50 21.97
N VAL A 316 2.95 -2.22 22.75
CA VAL A 316 2.66 -2.93 24.00
C VAL A 316 2.26 -4.38 23.70
N LEU A 317 1.37 -4.61 22.73
CA LEU A 317 0.90 -5.95 22.35
C LEU A 317 2.04 -6.86 21.88
N VAL A 318 3.02 -6.31 21.14
CA VAL A 318 4.23 -7.05 20.74
C VAL A 318 5.01 -7.57 21.96
N LYS A 319 5.05 -6.82 23.08
CA LYS A 319 5.69 -7.30 24.33
C LYS A 319 4.96 -8.51 24.94
N TYR A 320 3.69 -8.70 24.62
CA TYR A 320 2.89 -9.87 25.02
C TYR A 320 2.83 -10.95 23.94
N GLY A 321 3.68 -10.89 22.91
CA GLY A 321 3.71 -11.86 21.80
C GLY A 321 2.52 -11.76 20.86
N MET A 322 1.81 -10.61 20.84
CA MET A 322 0.70 -10.36 19.92
C MET A 322 1.10 -9.38 18.82
N GLY A 323 1.26 -9.90 17.61
CA GLY A 323 1.78 -9.18 16.45
C GLY A 323 3.31 -9.14 16.41
N SER A 324 3.87 -8.37 15.48
CA SER A 324 5.33 -8.29 15.24
C SER A 324 5.85 -6.85 15.22
N ASP A 325 7.19 -6.71 15.28
CA ASP A 325 7.86 -5.42 15.06
C ASP A 325 7.49 -4.85 13.69
N TYR A 326 7.38 -5.71 12.68
CA TYR A 326 6.88 -5.36 11.36
C TYR A 326 5.47 -4.75 11.38
N ALA A 327 4.55 -5.27 12.20
CA ALA A 327 3.21 -4.70 12.33
C ALA A 327 3.22 -3.28 12.93
N VAL A 328 4.12 -2.99 13.88
CA VAL A 328 4.30 -1.63 14.42
C VAL A 328 4.80 -0.68 13.32
N LYS A 329 5.79 -1.11 12.54
CA LYS A 329 6.41 -0.29 11.49
C LYS A 329 5.40 0.17 10.42
N LYS A 330 4.33 -0.59 10.17
CA LYS A 330 3.27 -0.20 9.21
C LYS A 330 2.54 1.10 9.59
N TYR A 331 2.53 1.49 10.87
CA TYR A 331 1.93 2.75 11.31
C TYR A 331 2.74 4.00 10.93
N VAL A 332 4.03 3.85 10.62
CA VAL A 332 4.95 4.98 10.40
C VAL A 332 4.45 5.92 9.30
N TYR A 333 3.99 5.38 8.16
CA TYR A 333 3.50 6.20 7.05
C TYR A 333 2.35 7.13 7.47
N GLY A 334 1.41 6.62 8.26
CA GLY A 334 0.27 7.38 8.77
C GLY A 334 0.67 8.41 9.83
N ILE A 335 1.56 8.05 10.76
CA ILE A 335 2.05 8.95 11.82
C ILE A 335 2.84 10.10 11.22
N VAL A 336 3.80 9.83 10.34
CA VAL A 336 4.63 10.86 9.71
C VAL A 336 3.75 11.77 8.84
N ALA A 337 2.85 11.22 8.02
CA ALA A 337 1.91 12.04 7.25
C ALA A 337 1.05 12.94 8.15
N HIS A 338 0.56 12.41 9.27
CA HIS A 338 -0.18 13.19 10.26
C HIS A 338 0.65 14.31 10.90
N VAL A 339 1.92 14.04 11.28
CA VAL A 339 2.82 15.06 11.83
C VAL A 339 2.98 16.21 10.84
N PHE A 340 3.20 15.90 9.56
CA PHE A 340 3.38 16.90 8.51
C PHE A 340 2.12 17.75 8.28
N VAL A 341 0.96 17.11 8.19
CA VAL A 341 -0.33 17.82 8.04
C VAL A 341 -0.65 18.65 9.28
N SER A 342 -0.34 18.16 10.48
CA SER A 342 -0.59 18.91 11.71
C SER A 342 0.32 20.12 11.85
N LEU A 343 1.62 19.95 11.58
CA LEU A 343 2.58 21.04 11.57
C LEU A 343 2.21 22.09 10.52
N SER A 344 1.74 21.67 9.35
CA SER A 344 1.32 22.62 8.31
C SER A 344 0.14 23.49 8.77
N ILE A 345 -0.84 22.91 9.48
CA ILE A 345 -1.96 23.66 10.07
C ILE A 345 -1.48 24.62 11.15
N LEU A 346 -0.63 24.15 12.07
CA LEU A 346 -0.13 24.96 13.18
C LEU A 346 0.69 26.15 12.70
N LEU A 347 1.64 25.92 11.78
CA LEU A 347 2.46 26.97 11.19
C LEU A 347 1.60 27.93 10.36
N GLY A 348 0.69 27.41 9.53
CA GLY A 348 -0.24 28.23 8.75
C GLY A 348 -1.11 29.13 9.64
N PHE A 349 -1.58 28.61 10.76
CA PHE A 349 -2.31 29.38 11.77
C PHE A 349 -1.44 30.46 12.42
N VAL A 350 -0.20 30.14 12.83
CA VAL A 350 0.74 31.10 13.43
C VAL A 350 1.04 32.26 12.49
N PHE A 351 1.32 31.99 11.22
CA PHE A 351 1.57 33.03 10.21
C PHE A 351 0.36 33.94 9.99
N CYS A 352 -0.86 33.39 10.08
CA CYS A 352 -2.08 34.12 9.80
C CYS A 352 -2.68 34.83 11.04
N ARG A 353 -2.20 34.55 12.25
CA ARG A 353 -2.80 35.04 13.51
C ARG A 353 -2.81 36.56 13.65
N LYS A 354 -1.82 37.26 13.08
CA LYS A 354 -1.67 38.73 13.22
C LYS A 354 -2.48 39.54 12.20
N ALA A 355 -2.96 38.92 11.12
CA ALA A 355 -3.67 39.60 10.03
C ALA A 355 -5.19 39.54 10.23
N SER A 356 -5.68 40.12 11.33
CA SER A 356 -7.10 40.34 11.58
C SER A 356 -7.55 41.57 10.80
N ASP A 357 -8.40 41.40 9.78
CA ASP A 357 -9.64 42.20 9.61
C ASP A 357 -10.24 42.11 8.21
N ASP A 358 -9.48 41.74 7.19
CA ASP A 358 -10.08 41.61 5.86
C ASP A 358 -10.74 40.24 5.69
N SER A 359 -12.07 40.25 5.75
CA SER A 359 -12.94 39.17 5.30
C SER A 359 -12.79 38.99 3.78
N ASP A 360 -11.69 38.37 3.37
CA ASP A 360 -11.38 38.02 1.98
C ASP A 360 -12.45 37.01 1.48
N THR A 361 -13.56 37.56 1.01
CA THR A 361 -14.69 36.86 0.37
C THR A 361 -14.52 36.79 -1.15
N SER A 362 -13.36 37.20 -1.70
CA SER A 362 -13.07 37.22 -3.15
C SER A 362 -13.25 35.88 -3.88
N ASN A 363 -13.64 35.88 -5.14
CA ASN A 363 -14.19 34.72 -5.86
C ASN A 363 -13.39 33.39 -5.76
N ASN A 364 -14.04 32.30 -5.31
CA ASN A 364 -13.54 30.90 -5.35
C ASN A 364 -13.37 30.32 -6.78
N TYR A 365 -13.47 31.17 -7.79
CA TYR A 365 -13.43 30.84 -9.22
C TYR A 365 -12.23 31.49 -9.91
N SER A 366 -11.27 32.06 -9.18
CA SER A 366 -10.08 32.60 -9.81
C SER A 366 -9.20 31.49 -10.37
N LEU A 367 -8.77 31.65 -11.62
CA LEU A 367 -7.84 30.75 -12.29
C LEU A 367 -6.54 30.58 -11.48
N PHE A 368 -6.06 31.65 -10.86
CA PHE A 368 -4.87 31.63 -10.00
C PHE A 368 -5.01 30.68 -8.81
N TYR A 369 -6.19 30.61 -8.19
CA TYR A 369 -6.40 29.71 -7.07
C TYR A 369 -6.45 28.25 -7.53
N ALA A 370 -7.11 27.96 -8.66
CA ALA A 370 -7.07 26.61 -9.23
C ALA A 370 -5.65 26.20 -9.63
N LEU A 371 -4.87 27.10 -10.23
CA LEU A 371 -3.47 26.84 -10.55
C LEU A 371 -2.65 26.57 -9.28
N PHE A 372 -2.83 27.35 -8.21
CA PHE A 372 -2.19 27.11 -6.93
C PHE A 372 -2.50 25.72 -6.38
N VAL A 373 -3.77 25.31 -6.40
CA VAL A 373 -4.21 23.99 -5.94
C VAL A 373 -3.64 22.89 -6.82
N ALA A 374 -3.65 23.08 -8.14
CA ALA A 374 -3.14 22.09 -9.09
C ALA A 374 -1.64 21.85 -8.90
N VAL A 375 -0.86 22.93 -8.83
CA VAL A 375 0.58 22.87 -8.57
C VAL A 375 0.87 22.28 -7.21
N SER A 376 0.16 22.71 -6.16
CA SER A 376 0.35 22.17 -4.81
C SER A 376 0.07 20.66 -4.77
N PHE A 377 -1.02 20.21 -5.40
CA PHE A 377 -1.35 18.79 -5.43
C PHE A 377 -0.33 17.97 -6.23
N TYR A 378 0.08 18.46 -7.40
CA TYR A 378 1.13 17.83 -8.18
C TYR A 378 2.44 17.71 -7.38
N VAL A 379 2.87 18.78 -6.69
CA VAL A 379 4.11 18.76 -5.90
C VAL A 379 3.98 17.85 -4.69
N VAL A 380 2.88 17.90 -3.94
CA VAL A 380 2.63 17.02 -2.78
C VAL A 380 2.67 15.54 -3.19
N PHE A 381 2.01 15.19 -4.30
CA PHE A 381 2.00 13.82 -4.81
C PHE A 381 3.41 13.35 -5.20
N ASN A 382 4.16 14.16 -5.96
CA ASN A 382 5.50 13.74 -6.37
C ASN A 382 6.46 13.74 -5.18
N ALA A 383 6.34 14.71 -4.26
CA ALA A 383 7.21 14.80 -3.09
C ALA A 383 7.03 13.63 -2.11
N SER A 384 5.86 13.00 -2.09
CA SER A 384 5.55 11.87 -1.19
C SER A 384 6.00 10.50 -1.71
N ILE A 385 6.44 10.40 -2.96
CA ILE A 385 6.99 9.16 -3.54
C ILE A 385 8.52 9.23 -3.48
N PRO A 386 9.20 8.38 -2.67
CA PRO A 386 10.64 8.29 -2.67
C PRO A 386 11.22 7.98 -4.05
N THR A 387 12.38 8.57 -4.37
CA THR A 387 13.15 8.23 -5.57
C THR A 387 13.99 7.00 -5.29
N LEU A 388 13.47 5.83 -5.66
CA LEU A 388 14.19 4.56 -5.65
C LEU A 388 14.22 3.98 -7.07
N GLU A 389 14.88 2.83 -7.22
CA GLU A 389 14.90 2.09 -8.49
C GLU A 389 13.49 1.93 -9.07
N SER A 390 13.37 2.33 -10.33
CA SER A 390 12.14 2.24 -11.10
C SER A 390 12.25 1.18 -12.17
N TYR A 391 11.18 0.43 -12.35
CA TYR A 391 11.01 -0.56 -13.40
C TYR A 391 9.98 -0.05 -14.42
N ASP A 392 10.25 -0.29 -15.70
CA ASP A 392 9.33 -0.03 -16.80
C ASP A 392 8.13 -0.99 -16.68
N LEU A 393 6.97 -0.43 -16.35
CA LEU A 393 5.76 -1.22 -16.19
C LEU A 393 5.28 -1.78 -17.52
N SER A 394 5.40 -1.05 -18.62
CA SER A 394 5.02 -1.52 -19.95
C SER A 394 5.78 -2.78 -20.35
N GLU A 395 7.07 -2.88 -20.01
CA GLU A 395 7.83 -4.11 -20.20
C GLU A 395 7.32 -5.28 -19.36
N LEU A 396 6.98 -5.04 -18.09
CA LEU A 396 6.41 -6.06 -17.21
C LEU A 396 5.03 -6.52 -17.67
N VAL A 397 4.18 -5.59 -18.14
CA VAL A 397 2.85 -5.92 -18.70
C VAL A 397 2.99 -6.72 -20.00
N ARG A 398 3.98 -6.39 -20.85
CA ARG A 398 4.28 -7.20 -22.04
C ARG A 398 4.74 -8.60 -21.65
N LEU A 399 5.54 -8.72 -20.60
CA LEU A 399 6.01 -10.01 -20.09
C LEU A 399 4.88 -10.84 -19.48
N GLU A 400 4.02 -10.24 -18.65
CA GLU A 400 2.79 -10.84 -18.12
C GLU A 400 1.96 -11.45 -19.26
N LYS A 401 1.63 -10.66 -20.28
CA LYS A 401 0.82 -11.12 -21.42
C LYS A 401 1.49 -12.25 -22.21
N LYS A 402 2.82 -12.23 -22.34
CA LYS A 402 3.58 -13.30 -23.00
C LYS A 402 3.51 -14.60 -22.20
N LEU A 403 3.72 -14.52 -20.89
CA LEU A 403 3.69 -15.68 -20.01
C LEU A 403 2.27 -16.25 -19.90
N ASP A 404 1.24 -15.41 -19.84
CA ASP A 404 -0.16 -15.83 -19.90
C ASP A 404 -0.46 -16.59 -21.20
N ALA A 405 -0.02 -16.06 -22.35
CA ALA A 405 -0.22 -16.70 -23.63
C ALA A 405 0.48 -18.07 -23.72
N ILE A 406 1.67 -18.20 -23.12
CA ILE A 406 2.38 -19.48 -23.02
C ILE A 406 1.61 -20.44 -22.11
N ALA A 407 1.18 -19.99 -20.93
CA ALA A 407 0.45 -20.83 -19.98
C ALA A 407 -0.84 -21.41 -20.58
N LEU A 408 -1.54 -20.65 -21.43
CA LEU A 408 -2.73 -21.12 -22.15
C LEU A 408 -2.45 -22.16 -23.23
N GLN A 409 -1.23 -22.22 -23.76
CA GLN A 409 -0.82 -23.18 -24.81
C GLN A 409 -0.25 -24.48 -24.23
N LEU A 410 0.17 -24.44 -22.96
CA LEU A 410 0.77 -25.58 -22.30
C LEU A 410 -0.31 -26.57 -21.81
N PRO A 411 -0.13 -27.89 -22.00
CA PRO A 411 -1.04 -28.88 -21.42
C PRO A 411 -1.03 -28.79 -19.89
N ALA A 412 -2.14 -29.13 -19.24
CA ALA A 412 -2.21 -29.21 -17.79
C ALA A 412 -1.12 -30.15 -17.25
N THR A 413 -0.51 -29.80 -16.12
CA THR A 413 0.50 -30.64 -15.47
C THR A 413 -0.13 -31.89 -14.87
N GLU A 414 0.65 -32.96 -14.76
CA GLU A 414 0.23 -34.16 -14.03
C GLU A 414 0.11 -33.87 -12.53
N ALA A 415 -0.68 -34.69 -11.82
CA ALA A 415 -1.00 -34.47 -10.42
C ALA A 415 0.28 -34.47 -9.55
N GLY A 416 0.65 -33.29 -9.04
CA GLY A 416 1.81 -33.10 -8.16
C GLY A 416 3.00 -32.38 -8.80
N GLU A 417 3.03 -32.23 -10.12
CA GLU A 417 4.08 -31.49 -10.82
C GLU A 417 3.72 -30.02 -11.00
N ASN A 418 4.73 -29.15 -10.91
CA ASN A 418 4.57 -27.70 -11.08
C ASN A 418 5.30 -27.21 -12.33
N ASP A 419 4.77 -26.19 -12.97
CA ASP A 419 5.58 -25.36 -13.87
C ASP A 419 6.29 -24.30 -13.04
N VAL A 420 7.50 -23.89 -13.45
CA VAL A 420 8.27 -22.88 -12.73
C VAL A 420 8.92 -21.88 -13.68
N VAL A 421 8.88 -20.60 -13.31
CA VAL A 421 9.55 -19.52 -14.03
C VAL A 421 10.84 -19.18 -13.30
N ILE A 422 11.97 -19.22 -14.01
CA ILE A 422 13.27 -18.90 -13.42
C ILE A 422 14.25 -18.39 -14.48
N GLY A 423 15.04 -17.38 -14.11
CA GLY A 423 16.05 -16.79 -14.99
C GLY A 423 15.45 -15.90 -16.07
N LEU A 424 14.54 -14.99 -15.72
CA LEU A 424 14.10 -13.96 -16.64
C LEU A 424 15.20 -12.91 -16.81
N GLU A 425 15.71 -12.74 -18.03
CA GLU A 425 16.84 -11.87 -18.34
C GLU A 425 16.57 -10.40 -17.94
N GLY A 426 17.53 -9.80 -17.24
CA GLY A 426 17.44 -8.40 -16.79
C GLY A 426 16.39 -8.15 -15.69
N ARG A 427 15.85 -9.21 -15.06
CA ARG A 427 14.85 -9.10 -14.00
C ARG A 427 15.35 -9.65 -12.66
N SER A 428 14.75 -9.14 -11.59
CA SER A 428 14.98 -9.65 -10.24
C SER A 428 14.30 -11.01 -10.04
N ARG A 429 14.89 -11.83 -9.16
CA ARG A 429 14.37 -13.13 -8.71
C ARG A 429 12.94 -13.05 -8.17
N VAL A 430 12.52 -11.87 -7.71
CA VAL A 430 11.17 -11.62 -7.24
C VAL A 430 10.16 -11.71 -8.38
N PHE A 431 10.52 -11.31 -9.60
CA PHE A 431 9.63 -11.46 -10.76
C PHE A 431 9.55 -12.92 -11.24
N ASP A 432 10.66 -13.66 -11.19
CA ASP A 432 10.67 -15.11 -11.41
C ASP A 432 9.70 -15.79 -10.43
N TYR A 433 9.82 -15.47 -9.14
CA TYR A 433 8.96 -15.98 -8.08
C TYR A 433 7.49 -15.57 -8.28
N LEU A 434 7.24 -14.29 -8.59
CA LEU A 434 5.91 -13.73 -8.83
C LEU A 434 5.18 -14.49 -9.93
N PHE A 435 5.78 -14.63 -11.12
CA PHE A 435 5.13 -15.31 -12.24
C PHE A 435 4.99 -16.82 -12.04
N SER A 436 5.91 -17.43 -11.29
CA SER A 436 5.81 -18.83 -10.87
C SER A 436 4.54 -19.08 -10.08
N ILE A 437 4.34 -18.37 -8.97
CA ILE A 437 3.18 -18.62 -8.08
C ILE A 437 1.85 -18.16 -8.70
N SER A 438 1.86 -17.12 -9.55
CA SER A 438 0.63 -16.56 -10.10
C SER A 438 0.17 -17.27 -11.38
N ILE A 439 0.92 -17.11 -12.48
CA ILE A 439 0.53 -17.54 -13.83
C ILE A 439 0.64 -19.07 -13.92
N PHE A 440 1.78 -19.61 -13.49
CA PHE A 440 2.10 -21.04 -13.59
C PHE A 440 1.67 -21.85 -12.37
N LYS A 441 1.10 -21.18 -11.37
CA LYS A 441 0.49 -21.80 -10.17
C LYS A 441 1.45 -22.74 -9.42
N THR A 442 2.75 -22.44 -9.43
CA THR A 442 3.74 -23.17 -8.63
C THR A 442 3.39 -23.06 -7.16
N GLN A 443 3.42 -24.18 -6.43
CA GLN A 443 3.24 -24.17 -4.98
C GLN A 443 4.22 -23.20 -4.31
N ARG A 444 3.71 -22.38 -3.39
CA ARG A 444 4.46 -21.28 -2.80
C ARG A 444 5.73 -21.74 -2.10
N GLU A 445 5.66 -22.84 -1.36
CA GLU A 445 6.79 -23.38 -0.58
C GLU A 445 7.96 -23.81 -1.48
N LEU A 446 7.64 -24.35 -2.67
CA LEU A 446 8.62 -24.72 -3.68
C LEU A 446 9.24 -23.49 -4.32
N ALA A 447 8.40 -22.57 -4.82
CA ALA A 447 8.88 -21.35 -5.47
C ALA A 447 9.71 -20.46 -4.52
N LEU A 448 9.34 -20.41 -3.24
CA LEU A 448 10.06 -19.61 -2.24
C LEU A 448 11.49 -20.12 -2.05
N SER A 449 11.66 -21.44 -1.90
CA SER A 449 12.97 -22.05 -1.66
C SER A 449 13.84 -22.06 -2.93
N ASP A 450 13.30 -22.56 -4.05
CA ASP A 450 14.09 -22.78 -5.26
C ASP A 450 14.27 -21.49 -6.09
N VAL A 451 13.23 -20.68 -6.23
CA VAL A 451 13.25 -19.50 -7.12
C VAL A 451 13.72 -18.25 -6.39
N LEU A 452 13.08 -17.91 -5.27
CA LEU A 452 13.38 -16.65 -4.57
C LEU A 452 14.71 -16.71 -3.80
N ILE A 453 14.91 -17.76 -2.99
CA ILE A 453 16.09 -17.88 -2.11
C ILE A 453 17.29 -18.45 -2.87
N ALA A 454 17.18 -19.68 -3.39
CA ALA A 454 18.30 -20.36 -4.03
C ALA A 454 18.61 -19.80 -5.43
N HIS A 455 17.58 -19.36 -6.15
CA HIS A 455 17.64 -19.02 -7.59
C HIS A 455 18.24 -20.15 -8.44
N SER A 456 17.94 -21.37 -8.03
CA SER A 456 18.38 -22.60 -8.66
C SER A 456 17.42 -23.72 -8.29
N LEU A 457 17.04 -24.54 -9.26
CA LEU A 457 16.18 -25.70 -9.00
C LEU A 457 17.01 -26.79 -8.32
N GLN A 458 16.67 -27.14 -7.08
CA GLN A 458 17.37 -28.19 -6.32
C GLN A 458 16.86 -29.59 -6.66
N ASP A 459 15.56 -29.72 -6.91
CA ASP A 459 14.92 -30.99 -7.23
C ASP A 459 14.01 -30.83 -8.45
N TYR A 460 14.52 -31.21 -9.61
CA TYR A 460 13.80 -31.14 -10.88
C TYR A 460 12.56 -32.05 -10.90
N ALA A 461 12.48 -33.09 -10.06
CA ALA A 461 11.33 -34.00 -10.05
C ALA A 461 10.03 -33.37 -9.53
N LYS A 462 10.12 -32.19 -8.90
CA LYS A 462 8.95 -31.41 -8.45
C LYS A 462 8.33 -30.55 -9.55
N TYR A 463 8.99 -30.50 -10.70
CA TYR A 463 8.64 -29.64 -11.81
C TYR A 463 8.37 -30.45 -13.07
N SER A 464 7.36 -30.06 -13.84
CA SER A 464 7.12 -30.61 -15.17
C SER A 464 7.96 -29.85 -16.20
N ARG A 465 7.91 -28.52 -16.11
CA ARG A 465 8.52 -27.61 -17.09
C ARG A 465 9.20 -26.44 -16.42
N VAL A 466 10.28 -25.98 -17.05
CA VAL A 466 11.04 -24.80 -16.66
C VAL A 466 10.87 -23.74 -17.74
N ILE A 467 10.32 -22.59 -17.36
CA ILE A 467 10.11 -21.42 -18.22
C ILE A 467 11.21 -20.40 -17.90
N THR A 468 11.99 -20.01 -18.91
CA THR A 468 13.15 -19.12 -18.74
C THR A 468 13.31 -18.18 -19.93
N SER A 469 14.14 -17.15 -19.82
CA SER A 469 14.52 -16.34 -20.98
C SER A 469 15.36 -17.16 -21.97
N ALA A 470 15.09 -16.99 -23.26
CA ALA A 470 15.84 -17.68 -24.31
C ALA A 470 17.33 -17.31 -24.24
N GLY A 471 18.21 -18.31 -24.28
CA GLY A 471 19.66 -18.15 -24.17
C GLY A 471 20.23 -18.33 -22.75
N VAL A 472 19.38 -18.47 -21.72
CA VAL A 472 19.84 -18.76 -20.35
C VAL A 472 20.38 -20.19 -20.27
N LYS A 473 21.71 -20.33 -20.34
CA LYS A 473 22.41 -21.62 -20.49
C LYS A 473 22.00 -22.71 -19.48
N SER A 474 21.62 -22.33 -18.26
CA SER A 474 21.26 -23.25 -17.18
C SER A 474 19.95 -23.99 -17.44
N TYR A 475 19.02 -23.38 -18.20
CA TYR A 475 17.64 -23.84 -18.33
C TYR A 475 17.13 -23.86 -19.79
N ASP A 476 17.81 -23.16 -20.71
CA ASP A 476 17.53 -23.17 -22.14
C ASP A 476 18.59 -23.99 -22.89
N THR A 477 18.37 -25.30 -22.95
CA THR A 477 19.17 -26.23 -23.76
C THR A 477 18.35 -26.70 -24.95
N LYS A 478 18.93 -26.67 -26.16
CA LYS A 478 18.21 -26.99 -27.41
C LYS A 478 17.55 -28.36 -27.38
N GLU A 479 18.17 -29.33 -26.73
CA GLU A 479 17.70 -30.72 -26.66
C GLU A 479 16.48 -30.87 -25.73
N CYS A 480 16.43 -30.13 -24.62
CA CYS A 480 15.33 -30.19 -23.66
C CYS A 480 14.19 -29.22 -23.97
N ARG A 481 14.32 -28.42 -25.03
CA ARG A 481 13.37 -27.35 -25.35
C ARG A 481 12.10 -27.92 -25.97
N ILE A 482 10.97 -27.67 -25.32
CA ILE A 482 9.64 -28.01 -25.81
C ILE A 482 9.11 -26.86 -26.68
N PHE A 483 9.34 -25.62 -26.26
CA PHE A 483 8.85 -24.42 -26.94
C PHE A 483 9.90 -23.30 -26.90
N SER A 484 9.97 -22.51 -27.98
CA SER A 484 10.75 -21.27 -28.05
C SER A 484 9.96 -20.21 -28.78
N GLY A 485 9.80 -19.03 -28.18
CA GLY A 485 9.11 -17.93 -28.83
C GLY A 485 9.17 -16.64 -28.03
N ALA A 486 9.19 -15.51 -28.74
CA ALA A 486 9.06 -14.16 -28.16
C ALA A 486 10.06 -13.81 -27.03
N GLY A 487 11.23 -14.46 -27.02
CA GLY A 487 12.30 -14.26 -26.02
C GLY A 487 12.20 -15.17 -24.79
N VAL A 488 11.26 -16.12 -24.77
CA VAL A 488 11.08 -17.10 -23.69
C VAL A 488 11.23 -18.52 -24.26
N SER A 489 11.80 -19.42 -23.47
CA SER A 489 11.89 -20.85 -23.75
C SER A 489 11.24 -21.67 -22.65
N VAL A 490 10.56 -22.75 -23.04
CA VAL A 490 10.02 -23.75 -22.13
C VAL A 490 10.77 -25.04 -22.36
N SER A 491 11.35 -25.57 -21.28
CA SER A 491 12.14 -26.80 -21.30
C SER A 491 11.51 -27.87 -20.40
N SER A 492 11.66 -29.14 -20.76
CA SER A 492 11.29 -30.27 -19.88
C SER A 492 12.20 -30.30 -18.65
N ALA A 493 11.62 -30.29 -17.46
CA ALA A 493 12.39 -30.40 -16.22
C ALA A 493 13.07 -31.76 -16.10
N GLN A 494 12.44 -32.84 -16.55
CA GLN A 494 13.03 -34.18 -16.59
C GLN A 494 14.28 -34.22 -17.47
N CYS A 495 14.22 -33.71 -18.70
CA CYS A 495 15.40 -33.67 -19.58
C CYS A 495 16.53 -32.81 -18.98
N LEU A 496 16.19 -31.69 -18.35
CA LEU A 496 17.17 -30.85 -17.66
C LEU A 496 17.81 -31.60 -16.47
N SER A 497 17.03 -32.39 -15.72
CA SER A 497 17.51 -33.26 -14.64
C SER A 497 18.50 -34.32 -15.14
N GLU A 498 18.15 -35.02 -16.22
CA GLU A 498 18.99 -36.03 -16.85
C GLU A 498 20.34 -35.43 -17.27
N ARG A 499 20.31 -34.24 -17.90
CA ARG A 499 21.52 -33.51 -18.29
C ARG A 499 22.34 -33.02 -17.10
N ALA A 500 21.68 -32.51 -16.06
CA ALA A 500 22.36 -32.07 -14.83
C ALA A 500 23.10 -33.25 -14.18
N ASN A 501 22.45 -34.42 -14.13
CA ASN A 501 23.04 -35.66 -13.64
C ASN A 501 24.22 -36.10 -14.52
N GLU A 502 24.09 -36.12 -15.85
CA GLU A 502 25.20 -36.43 -16.78
C GLU A 502 26.40 -35.49 -16.59
N SER A 503 26.14 -34.19 -16.41
CA SER A 503 27.21 -33.21 -16.17
C SER A 503 27.91 -33.41 -14.82
N SER A 504 27.21 -33.94 -13.81
CA SER A 504 27.79 -34.27 -12.50
C SER A 504 28.76 -35.47 -12.57
N TYR A 505 28.66 -36.30 -13.62
CA TYR A 505 29.62 -37.38 -13.91
C TYR A 505 30.90 -36.90 -14.60
N CYS A 506 30.98 -35.64 -15.05
CA CYS A 506 32.23 -35.00 -15.48
C CYS A 506 33.14 -34.65 -14.29
N ARG A 507 33.39 -35.62 -13.39
CA ARG A 507 34.50 -35.57 -12.44
C ARG A 507 35.78 -35.91 -13.20
N GLY A 508 36.48 -34.89 -13.70
CA GLY A 508 37.89 -35.05 -14.03
C GLY A 508 38.65 -35.50 -12.79
N ARG A 509 39.61 -36.43 -12.93
CA ARG A 509 40.60 -36.66 -11.88
C ARG A 509 41.34 -35.33 -11.67
N VAL A 510 41.23 -34.76 -10.48
CA VAL A 510 42.17 -33.70 -10.07
C VAL A 510 43.48 -34.41 -9.78
N ASP A 511 44.37 -34.41 -10.77
CA ASP A 511 45.72 -34.93 -10.59
C ASP A 511 46.56 -33.88 -9.86
N PHE A 512 46.80 -34.11 -8.57
CA PHE A 512 47.68 -33.27 -7.76
C PHE A 512 49.18 -33.56 -8.00
N SER A 513 49.53 -34.50 -8.88
CA SER A 513 50.93 -34.87 -9.14
C SER A 513 51.62 -34.00 -10.20
N THR A 514 50.86 -33.21 -10.99
CA THR A 514 51.41 -32.31 -12.02
C THR A 514 50.84 -30.89 -11.92
N ALA A 515 51.51 -30.03 -11.16
CA ALA A 515 51.40 -28.55 -11.19
C ALA A 515 49.98 -27.91 -11.25
N GLY A 516 48.93 -28.58 -10.76
CA GLY A 516 47.62 -27.97 -10.51
C GLY A 516 46.83 -27.50 -11.75
N LEU A 517 46.96 -28.17 -12.90
CA LEU A 517 46.12 -27.89 -14.08
C LEU A 517 44.99 -28.92 -14.20
N VAL A 518 43.75 -28.43 -14.36
CA VAL A 518 42.58 -29.26 -14.65
C VAL A 518 42.66 -29.74 -16.10
N ASP A 519 42.78 -31.05 -16.29
CA ASP A 519 42.89 -31.66 -17.60
C ASP A 519 41.57 -31.51 -18.38
N ARG A 520 41.57 -30.72 -19.47
CA ARG A 520 40.43 -30.60 -20.38
C ARG A 520 40.37 -31.83 -21.27
N ILE A 521 39.73 -32.90 -20.79
CA ILE A 521 39.41 -34.03 -21.66
C ILE A 521 38.42 -33.56 -22.72
N ARG A 522 38.89 -33.53 -23.98
CA ARG A 522 38.07 -33.39 -25.18
C ARG A 522 37.13 -34.60 -25.24
N ALA A 523 35.83 -34.35 -25.19
CA ALA A 523 34.83 -35.31 -25.65
C ALA A 523 35.00 -35.48 -27.16
N THR A 524 35.49 -36.65 -27.59
CA THR A 524 35.33 -37.15 -28.95
C THR A 524 34.37 -38.33 -28.91
N ASN A 525 33.22 -38.17 -29.58
CA ASN A 525 32.16 -39.14 -29.83
C ASN A 525 32.68 -40.49 -30.35
N PRO A 526 31.93 -41.59 -30.14
CA PRO A 526 31.55 -42.51 -31.19
C PRO A 526 30.29 -42.03 -31.92
#